data_AF-A0A1X4XVK6-F1
#
_entry.id   AF-A0A1X4XVK6-F1
#
_cell.length_a   1.000
_cell.length_b   1.000
_cell.length_c   1.000
_cell.angle_alpha   90.00
_cell.angle_beta   90.00
_cell.angle_gamma   90.00
#
_symmetry.space_group_name_H-M   'P 1'
#
loop_
_entity.id
_entity.type
_entity.pdbx_description
1 polymer ?
#
loop_
_entity_poly.entity_id
_entity_poly.type
_entity_poly.pdbx_seq_one_letter_code
_entity_poly.pdbx_strand_id
1 'polypeptide(L)'
;MNTNKLYVGNLNYRTTEEKLKEVFSGYGSVVSVKVIEGKGFAFVEMESKDDAQKAKDALDNTDLDGRNVRVDEAKPRESNPRPRSNYSNSRNRF
;
A
#
# COMPACT_ATOMS: atom_id res chain seq x y z
N MET A 1 1.97 -11.56 -12.32
CA MET A 1 1.37 -10.70 -11.27
C MET A 1 2.24 -10.86 -10.03
N ASN A 2 3.25 -10.03 -9.88
CA ASN A 2 4.19 -10.11 -8.75
C ASN A 2 4.29 -8.70 -8.15
N THR A 3 3.38 -8.38 -7.24
CA THR A 3 3.37 -7.08 -6.56
C THR A 3 4.16 -7.16 -5.27
N ASN A 4 5.24 -6.39 -5.20
CA ASN A 4 6.08 -6.09 -4.04
C ASN A 4 5.44 -5.05 -3.10
N LYS A 5 4.13 -4.83 -3.22
CA LYS A 5 3.38 -3.90 -2.37
C LYS A 5 2.57 -4.69 -1.33
N LEU A 6 2.61 -4.21 -0.10
CA LEU A 6 1.88 -4.70 1.05
C LEU A 6 0.85 -3.68 1.49
N TYR A 7 -0.32 -4.19 1.86
CA TYR A 7 -1.40 -3.45 2.48
C TYR A 7 -1.34 -3.68 3.98
N VAL A 8 -1.36 -2.62 4.76
CA VAL A 8 -1.38 -2.67 6.22
C VAL A 8 -2.66 -2.03 6.71
N GLY A 9 -3.58 -2.81 7.26
CA GLY A 9 -4.87 -2.37 7.78
C GLY A 9 -4.96 -2.46 9.30
N ASN A 10 -6.02 -1.86 9.85
CA ASN A 10 -6.29 -1.80 11.29
C ASN A 10 -5.18 -1.10 12.10
N LEU A 11 -4.52 -0.13 11.48
CA LEU A 11 -3.48 0.65 12.14
C LEU A 11 -4.07 1.56 13.21
N ASN A 12 -3.32 1.75 14.29
CA ASN A 12 -3.65 2.76 15.28
C ASN A 12 -3.35 4.17 14.72
N TYR A 13 -4.03 5.19 15.22
CA TYR A 13 -3.76 6.60 14.87
C TYR A 13 -2.36 7.07 15.28
N ARG A 14 -1.70 6.32 16.16
CA ARG A 14 -0.30 6.56 16.56
C ARG A 14 0.72 6.00 15.58
N THR A 15 0.30 5.06 14.71
CA THR A 15 1.21 4.41 13.77
C THR A 15 1.45 5.32 12.57
N THR A 16 2.66 5.89 12.50
CA THR A 16 3.08 6.77 11.41
C THR A 16 3.80 6.01 10.30
N GLU A 17 4.00 6.70 9.19
CA GLU A 17 4.81 6.21 8.06
C GLU A 17 6.20 5.78 8.50
N GLU A 18 6.85 6.58 9.35
CA GLU A 18 8.18 6.31 9.87
C GLU A 18 8.21 5.00 10.66
N LYS A 19 7.17 4.75 11.47
CA LYS A 19 7.11 3.52 12.26
C LYS A 19 6.92 2.29 11.39
N LEU A 20 6.06 2.37 10.38
CA LEU A 20 5.94 1.29 9.39
C LEU A 20 7.28 1.08 8.68
N LYS A 21 7.90 2.15 8.19
CA LYS A 21 9.18 2.04 7.51
C LYS A 21 10.23 1.35 8.39
N GLU A 22 10.35 1.72 9.67
CA GLU A 22 11.27 1.09 10.62
C GLU A 22 10.97 -0.40 10.82
N VAL A 23 9.71 -0.75 11.05
CA VAL A 23 9.27 -2.14 11.26
C VAL A 23 9.52 -2.99 10.02
N PHE A 24 9.12 -2.51 8.84
CA PHE A 24 9.30 -3.21 7.57
C PHE A 24 10.77 -3.28 7.14
N SER A 25 11.58 -2.25 7.43
CA SER A 25 13.03 -2.23 7.19
C SER A 25 13.79 -3.34 7.93
N GLY A 26 13.24 -3.85 9.04
CA GLY A 26 13.82 -5.00 9.74
C GLY A 26 13.70 -6.33 8.99
N TYR A 27 12.75 -6.42 8.05
CA TYR A 27 12.48 -7.63 7.27
C TYR A 27 12.98 -7.53 5.82
N GLY A 28 13.19 -6.32 5.31
CA GLY A 28 13.86 -6.08 4.03
C GLY A 28 13.82 -4.61 3.58
N SER A 29 14.24 -4.33 2.34
CA SER A 29 14.34 -2.96 1.85
C SER A 29 12.97 -2.36 1.50
N VAL A 30 12.61 -1.25 2.16
CA VAL A 30 11.40 -0.48 1.86
C VAL A 30 11.70 0.58 0.80
N VAL A 31 11.04 0.46 -0.35
CA VAL A 31 11.14 1.41 -1.47
C VAL A 31 10.26 2.64 -1.23
N SER A 32 9.03 2.42 -0.77
CA SER A 32 8.07 3.51 -0.56
C SER A 32 7.05 3.16 0.51
N VAL A 33 6.62 4.13 1.29
CA VAL A 33 5.51 3.97 2.24
C VAL A 33 4.48 5.04 1.94
N LYS A 34 3.21 4.70 2.14
CA LYS A 34 2.09 5.60 1.94
C LYS A 34 1.00 5.34 2.96
N VAL A 35 0.90 6.20 3.95
CA VAL A 35 -0.12 6.12 5.00
C VAL A 35 -1.40 6.86 4.59
N ILE A 36 -2.56 6.28 4.89
CA ILE A 36 -3.88 6.90 4.74
C ILE A 36 -4.57 6.91 6.11
N GLU A 37 -4.30 7.98 6.85
CA GLU A 37 -4.78 8.20 8.23
C GLU A 37 -6.31 8.24 8.32
N GLY A 38 -6.99 8.76 7.28
CA GLY A 38 -8.44 8.89 7.26
C GLY A 38 -9.22 7.57 7.30
N LYS A 39 -8.55 6.42 7.15
CA LYS A 39 -9.18 5.09 7.21
C LYS A 39 -8.36 4.06 8.00
N GLY A 40 -7.27 4.47 8.67
CA GLY A 40 -6.44 3.57 9.49
C GLY A 40 -5.74 2.48 8.69
N PHE A 41 -5.24 2.80 7.49
CA PHE A 41 -4.45 1.86 6.69
C PHE A 41 -3.28 2.53 5.97
N ALA A 42 -2.31 1.71 5.57
CA ALA A 42 -1.12 2.13 4.84
C ALA A 42 -0.78 1.14 3.73
N PHE A 43 0.04 1.61 2.80
CA PHE A 43 0.65 0.80 1.75
C PHE A 43 2.16 0.89 1.86
N VAL A 44 2.83 -0.25 1.84
CA VAL A 44 4.29 -0.36 1.87
C VAL A 44 4.73 -1.01 0.57
N GLU A 45 5.72 -0.45 -0.09
CA GLU A 45 6.37 -1.02 -1.27
C GLU A 45 7.76 -1.49 -0.87
N MET A 46 8.02 -2.77 -1.05
CA MET A 46 9.30 -3.42 -0.76
C MET A 46 10.13 -3.53 -2.04
N GLU A 47 11.44 -3.73 -1.91
CA GLU A 47 12.33 -3.92 -3.04
C GLU A 47 12.16 -5.31 -3.66
N SER A 48 12.06 -6.35 -2.81
CA SER A 48 11.85 -7.73 -3.22
C SER A 48 10.54 -8.31 -2.72
N LYS A 49 9.95 -9.22 -3.51
CA LYS A 49 8.75 -9.97 -3.12
C LYS A 49 9.03 -10.89 -1.92
N ASP A 50 10.21 -11.49 -1.86
CA ASP A 50 10.58 -12.42 -0.79
C ASP A 50 10.55 -11.72 0.58
N ASP A 51 11.14 -10.53 0.64
CA ASP A 51 11.10 -9.66 1.82
C ASP A 51 9.67 -9.22 2.17
N ALA A 52 8.88 -8.89 1.14
CA ALA A 52 7.48 -8.54 1.34
C ALA A 52 6.67 -9.70 1.94
N GLN A 53 6.89 -10.92 1.46
CA GLN A 53 6.22 -12.11 1.96
C GLN A 53 6.62 -12.41 3.41
N LYS A 54 7.91 -12.29 3.74
CA LYS A 54 8.41 -12.45 5.12
C LYS A 54 7.82 -11.41 6.07
N ALA A 55 7.85 -10.14 5.65
CA ALA A 55 7.26 -9.06 6.45
C ALA A 55 5.76 -9.27 6.64
N LYS A 56 5.05 -9.71 5.60
CA LYS A 56 3.62 -10.08 5.69
C LYS A 56 3.40 -11.17 6.72
N ASP A 57 4.07 -12.30 6.62
CA ASP A 57 3.85 -13.44 7.53
C ASP A 57 4.22 -13.10 8.99
N ALA A 58 5.28 -12.31 9.17
CA ALA A 58 5.76 -11.92 10.50
C ALA A 58 4.92 -10.83 11.16
N LEU A 59 4.31 -9.92 10.38
CA LEU A 59 3.55 -8.77 10.90
C LEU A 59 2.04 -8.92 10.78
N ASP A 60 1.54 -9.84 9.96
CA ASP A 60 0.10 -10.10 9.87
C ASP A 60 -0.44 -10.62 11.20
N ASN A 61 -1.57 -10.04 11.63
CA ASN A 61 -2.24 -10.32 12.91
C ASN A 61 -1.39 -10.04 14.17
N THR A 62 -0.29 -9.29 14.06
CA THR A 62 0.51 -8.92 15.23
C THR A 62 -0.12 -7.78 16.04
N ASP A 63 0.09 -7.78 17.36
CA ASP A 63 -0.29 -6.66 18.21
C ASP A 63 0.67 -5.48 18.00
N LEU A 64 0.16 -4.37 17.50
CA LEU A 64 0.90 -3.14 17.30
C LEU A 64 0.11 -2.00 17.94
N ASP A 65 0.70 -1.38 18.97
CA ASP A 65 0.06 -0.31 19.75
C ASP A 65 -1.29 -0.73 20.38
N GLY A 66 -1.43 -2.01 20.77
CA GLY A 66 -2.66 -2.54 21.37
C GLY A 66 -3.80 -2.82 20.38
N ARG A 67 -3.47 -2.92 19.08
CA ARG A 67 -4.39 -3.35 18.01
C ARG A 67 -3.73 -4.39 17.13
N ASN A 68 -4.48 -5.42 16.73
CA ASN A 68 -4.01 -6.39 15.76
C ASN A 68 -3.92 -5.76 14.37
N VAL A 69 -2.72 -5.56 13.86
CA VAL A 69 -2.54 -5.06 12.50
C VAL A 69 -2.74 -6.19 11.50
N ARG A 70 -3.23 -5.86 10.31
CA ARG A 70 -3.46 -6.83 9.24
C ARG A 70 -2.54 -6.51 8.08
N VAL A 71 -1.70 -7.46 7.67
CA VAL A 71 -0.77 -7.26 6.56
C VAL A 71 -1.13 -8.22 5.43
N ASP A 72 -1.44 -7.67 4.27
CA ASP A 72 -1.84 -8.46 3.10
C ASP A 72 -1.13 -7.99 1.83
N GLU A 73 -1.25 -8.75 0.73
CA GLU A 73 -0.67 -8.33 -0.55
C GLU A 73 -1.52 -7.19 -1.13
N ALA A 74 -0.90 -6.02 -1.30
CA ALA A 74 -1.61 -4.91 -1.90
C ALA A 74 -1.83 -5.22 -3.37
N LYS A 75 -3.11 -5.30 -3.76
CA LYS A 75 -3.48 -5.33 -5.16
C LYS A 75 -2.90 -4.08 -5.84
N PRO A 76 -2.31 -4.21 -7.04
CA PRO A 76 -1.88 -3.03 -7.76
C PRO A 76 -3.12 -2.16 -7.90
N ARG A 77 -2.98 -0.86 -7.59
CA ARG A 77 -3.94 0.11 -8.07
C ARG A 77 -3.91 -0.06 -9.58
N GLU A 78 -4.88 -0.78 -10.12
CA GLU A 78 -5.22 -0.69 -11.52
C GLU A 78 -5.46 0.81 -11.70
N SER A 79 -4.47 1.46 -12.30
CA SER A 79 -4.53 2.83 -12.74
C SER A 79 -5.69 2.84 -13.71
N ASN A 80 -6.92 2.96 -13.21
CA ASN A 80 -8.10 3.16 -14.00
C ASN A 80 -7.75 4.40 -14.81
N PRO A 81 -7.40 4.25 -16.10
CA PRO A 81 -7.10 5.40 -16.90
C PRO A 81 -8.47 6.04 -16.99
N ARG A 82 -8.72 7.06 -16.16
CA ARG A 82 -9.84 7.97 -16.39
C ARG A 82 -9.73 8.26 -17.87
N PRO A 83 -10.70 7.84 -18.72
CA PRO A 83 -10.67 8.25 -20.10
C PRO A 83 -10.83 9.76 -19.99
N ARG A 84 -9.70 10.49 -20.08
CA ARG A 84 -9.70 11.94 -20.21
C ARG A 84 -10.38 12.14 -21.54
N SER A 85 -11.68 12.41 -21.44
CA SER A 85 -12.61 12.62 -22.52
C SER A 85 -11.92 13.47 -23.57
N ASN A 86 -11.67 12.86 -24.73
CA ASN A 86 -11.16 13.55 -25.89
C ASN A 86 -12.32 14.38 -26.46
N TYR A 87 -12.67 15.49 -25.79
CA TYR A 87 -13.45 16.58 -26.36
C TYR A 87 -12.53 17.33 -27.34
N SER A 88 -12.21 16.67 -28.44
CA SER A 88 -11.65 17.35 -29.59
C SER A 88 -12.23 16.72 -30.84
N ASN A 89 -13.06 17.56 -31.46
CA ASN A 89 -13.07 17.78 -32.89
C ASN A 89 -14.15 17.06 -33.71
N SER A 90 -14.95 17.92 -34.34
CA SER A 90 -15.49 17.78 -35.68
C SER A 90 -16.63 16.77 -35.89
N ARG A 91 -17.84 17.30 -36.03
CA ARG A 91 -18.55 17.16 -37.31
C ARG A 91 -19.68 18.17 -37.47
N ASN A 92 -19.32 19.22 -38.20
CA ASN A 92 -20.19 19.96 -39.08
C ASN A 92 -21.24 19.05 -39.74
N ARG A 93 -22.53 19.29 -39.50
CA ARG A 93 -23.65 18.86 -40.35
C ARG A 93 -24.82 19.79 -40.15
N PHE A 94 -24.84 20.92 -40.86
CA PHE A 94 -26.02 21.53 -41.49
C PHE A 94 -25.53 22.34 -42.70
#